data_AF-A0A8I6Y666-F1
#
_entry.id   AF-A0A8I6Y666-F1
#
_cell.length_a   1.000
_cell.length_b   1.000
_cell.length_c   1.000
_cell.angle_alpha   90.00
_cell.angle_beta   90.00
_cell.angle_gamma   90.00
#
_symmetry.space_group_name_H-M   'P 1'
#
loop_
_entity.id
_entity.type
_entity.pdbx_description
1 polymer ?
#
loop_
_entity_poly.entity_id
_entity_poly.type
_entity_poly.pdbx_seq_one_letter_code
_entity_poly.pdbx_strand_id
1 'polypeptide(L)'
;MLRMDDSDEEERNECKPKGTKKDKLRKKVEGEASNIREKMEHMMKSRDALTMKTLETKLLINEKKKDVKLAQVEARREEAKCKADLEERMIKVKEAKAWKELMVEEKEHMMMSKKDMDEDQLMWWKECKDDIAERKRIFRGASSTFRGDTPMSGGGDGGVEDSTTGDNGGA
;
A
#
# COMPACT_ATOMS: atom_id res chain seq x y z
N MET A 1 -62.55 53.59 83.80
CA MET A 1 -63.22 53.54 82.48
C MET A 1 -62.14 53.55 81.40
N LEU A 2 -62.27 52.66 80.42
CA LEU A 2 -61.40 52.41 79.26
C LEU A 2 -61.31 53.58 78.25
N ARG A 3 -60.27 53.51 77.38
CA ARG A 3 -60.13 53.94 75.95
C ARG A 3 -58.91 54.85 75.72
N MET A 4 -58.06 54.76 74.68
CA MET A 4 -57.90 53.99 73.43
C MET A 4 -56.48 54.34 72.87
N ASP A 5 -55.65 53.35 72.53
CA ASP A 5 -55.28 52.90 71.15
C ASP A 5 -54.38 53.83 70.31
N ASP A 6 -53.24 53.26 69.91
CA ASP A 6 -52.60 53.24 68.58
C ASP A 6 -52.28 54.53 67.82
N SER A 7 -51.00 54.73 67.51
CA SER A 7 -50.52 54.63 66.11
C SER A 7 -48.99 54.79 66.05
N ASP A 8 -48.32 53.64 66.04
CA ASP A 8 -46.89 53.46 65.79
C ASP A 8 -46.68 53.36 64.27
N GLU A 9 -46.58 54.49 63.56
CA GLU A 9 -46.26 54.55 62.12
C GLU A 9 -45.40 55.78 61.82
N GLU A 10 -44.16 55.80 62.33
CA GLU A 10 -43.11 56.64 61.75
C GLU A 10 -42.63 56.02 60.43
N GLU A 11 -43.37 56.37 59.39
CA GLU A 11 -42.87 56.86 58.10
C GLU A 11 -41.53 56.24 57.64
N ARG A 12 -41.70 55.07 57.02
CA ARG A 12 -40.89 54.49 55.94
C ARG A 12 -39.85 55.43 55.33
N ASN A 13 -38.58 55.16 55.65
CA ASN A 13 -37.46 55.59 54.83
C ASN A 13 -37.37 54.75 53.53
N GLU A 14 -38.19 55.08 52.54
CA GLU A 14 -38.28 54.42 51.22
C GLU A 14 -37.18 54.84 50.21
N CYS A 15 -36.10 55.52 50.64
CA CYS A 15 -35.05 56.03 49.76
C CYS A 15 -33.64 55.46 50.05
N LYS A 16 -33.49 54.14 50.08
CA LYS A 16 -32.14 53.52 49.99
C LYS A 16 -32.01 52.68 48.72
N PRO A 17 -30.96 52.87 47.90
CA PRO A 17 -30.68 51.96 46.81
C PRO A 17 -30.42 50.57 47.42
N LYS A 18 -31.33 49.65 47.11
CA LYS A 18 -31.42 48.31 47.68
C LYS A 18 -30.18 47.51 47.28
N GLY A 19 -29.19 47.52 48.16
CA GLY A 19 -28.00 46.70 48.07
C GLY A 19 -27.30 46.73 49.42
N THR A 20 -27.60 45.77 50.28
CA THR A 20 -26.86 45.62 51.53
C THR A 20 -25.39 45.36 51.20
N LYS A 21 -24.43 45.72 52.09
CA LYS A 21 -23.00 45.44 51.87
C LYS A 21 -22.73 43.98 51.46
N LYS A 22 -23.57 43.07 51.95
CA LYS A 22 -23.59 41.63 51.62
C LYS A 22 -23.93 41.36 50.14
N ASP A 23 -24.89 42.06 49.56
CA ASP A 23 -25.29 41.86 48.15
C ASP A 23 -24.20 42.31 47.18
N LYS A 24 -23.52 43.44 47.47
CA LYS A 24 -22.37 43.90 46.67
C LYS A 24 -21.21 42.89 46.71
N LEU A 25 -20.93 42.34 47.89
CA LEU A 25 -19.91 41.31 48.07
C LEU A 25 -20.26 40.03 47.31
N ARG A 26 -21.52 39.58 47.41
CA ARG A 26 -22.02 38.38 46.70
C ARG A 26 -21.86 38.53 45.19
N LYS A 27 -22.25 39.68 44.64
CA LYS A 27 -22.15 39.96 43.20
C LYS A 27 -20.70 39.99 42.72
N LYS A 28 -19.78 40.47 43.55
CA LYS A 28 -18.34 40.47 43.26
C LYS A 28 -17.76 39.05 43.24
N VAL A 29 -18.07 38.25 44.25
CA VAL A 29 -17.66 36.83 44.35
C VAL A 29 -18.22 36.01 43.18
N GLU A 30 -19.46 36.26 42.77
CA GLU A 30 -20.09 35.58 41.65
C GLU A 30 -19.48 35.94 40.29
N GLY A 31 -19.08 37.20 40.12
CA GLY A 31 -18.31 37.66 38.95
C GLY A 31 -16.92 37.03 38.89
N GLU A 32 -16.21 36.96 40.02
CA GLU A 32 -14.91 36.28 40.12
C GLU A 32 -15.03 34.77 39.86
N ALA A 33 -16.04 34.11 40.42
CA ALA A 33 -16.32 32.70 40.19
C ALA A 33 -16.65 32.42 38.72
N SER A 34 -17.38 33.30 38.05
CA SER A 34 -17.71 33.16 36.62
C SER A 34 -16.49 33.36 35.73
N ASN A 35 -15.63 34.35 36.04
CA ASN A 35 -14.35 34.56 35.34
C ASN A 35 -13.43 33.33 35.47
N ILE A 36 -13.33 32.73 36.66
CA ILE A 36 -12.53 31.52 36.87
C ILE A 36 -13.09 30.36 36.04
N ARG A 37 -14.42 30.16 36.04
CA ARG A 37 -15.06 29.11 35.22
C ARG A 37 -14.78 29.30 33.74
N GLU A 38 -14.93 30.51 33.22
CA GLU A 38 -14.69 30.83 31.81
C GLU A 38 -13.22 30.58 31.41
N LYS A 39 -12.26 30.95 32.27
CA LYS A 39 -10.84 30.64 32.06
C LYS A 39 -10.56 29.14 32.02
N MET A 40 -11.15 28.36 32.94
CA MET A 40 -11.00 26.91 32.95
C MET A 40 -11.58 26.28 31.69
N GLU A 41 -12.74 26.74 31.24
CA GLU A 41 -13.37 26.26 30.00
C GLU A 41 -12.51 26.58 28.77
N HIS A 42 -11.99 27.80 28.67
CA HIS A 42 -11.09 28.20 27.59
C HIS A 42 -9.79 27.37 27.56
N MET A 43 -9.18 27.11 28.73
CA MET A 43 -8.00 26.25 28.81
C MET A 43 -8.31 24.81 28.38
N MET A 44 -9.46 24.27 28.80
CA MET A 44 -9.88 22.92 28.45
C MET A 44 -10.09 22.79 26.94
N LYS A 45 -10.84 23.73 26.33
CA LYS A 45 -11.02 23.80 24.87
C LYS A 45 -9.70 23.91 24.12
N SER A 46 -8.78 24.76 24.59
CA SER A 46 -7.46 24.93 23.97
C SER A 46 -6.62 23.65 24.04
N ARG A 47 -6.64 22.96 25.19
CA ARG A 47 -5.93 21.69 25.39
C ARG A 47 -6.50 20.58 24.51
N ASP A 48 -7.82 20.47 24.43
CA ASP A 48 -8.49 19.45 23.65
C ASP A 48 -8.25 19.68 22.14
N ALA A 49 -8.30 20.94 21.67
CA ALA A 49 -7.95 21.30 20.30
C ALA A 49 -6.49 20.97 19.95
N LEU A 50 -5.55 21.23 20.86
CA LEU A 50 -4.14 20.86 20.67
C LEU A 50 -3.95 19.34 20.60
N THR A 51 -4.64 18.60 21.47
CA THR A 51 -4.58 17.13 21.53
C THR A 51 -5.13 16.52 20.25
N MET A 52 -6.28 17.01 19.77
CA MET A 52 -6.89 16.58 18.51
C MET A 52 -5.97 16.82 17.31
N LYS A 53 -5.44 18.04 17.15
CA LYS A 53 -4.49 18.36 16.07
C LYS A 53 -3.23 17.48 16.11
N THR A 54 -2.76 17.17 17.32
CA THR A 54 -1.59 16.29 17.51
C THR A 54 -1.90 14.87 17.05
N LEU A 55 -3.08 14.34 17.38
CA LEU A 55 -3.51 13.00 16.95
C LEU A 55 -3.73 12.93 15.44
N GLU A 56 -4.41 13.91 14.85
CA GLU A 56 -4.60 14.02 13.39
C GLU A 56 -3.25 14.03 12.65
N THR A 57 -2.30 14.84 13.13
CA THR A 57 -0.96 14.90 12.55
C THR A 57 -0.23 13.56 12.65
N LYS A 58 -0.34 12.87 13.79
CA LYS A 58 0.25 11.52 13.96
C LYS A 58 -0.36 10.50 13.00
N LEU A 59 -1.68 10.55 12.79
CA LEU A 59 -2.36 9.67 11.83
C LEU A 59 -1.87 9.95 10.40
N LEU A 60 -1.83 11.22 9.99
CA LEU A 60 -1.36 11.61 8.67
C LEU A 60 0.10 11.19 8.42
N ILE A 61 0.98 11.33 9.43
CA ILE A 61 2.37 10.87 9.32
C ILE A 61 2.44 9.35 9.14
N ASN A 62 1.61 8.59 9.87
CA ASN A 62 1.60 7.14 9.77
C ASN A 62 1.02 6.65 8.44
N GLU A 63 -0.01 7.29 7.92
CA GLU A 63 -0.57 7.01 6.59
C GLU A 63 0.48 7.25 5.50
N LYS A 64 1.10 8.44 5.47
CA LYS A 64 2.18 8.74 4.51
C LYS A 64 3.35 7.77 4.62
N LYS A 65 3.70 7.33 5.83
CA LYS A 65 4.74 6.30 6.02
C LYS A 65 4.36 4.94 5.42
N LYS A 66 3.08 4.57 5.47
CA LYS A 66 2.60 3.33 4.82
C LYS A 66 2.65 3.48 3.30
N ASP A 67 2.19 4.61 2.77
CA ASP A 67 2.18 4.87 1.34
C ASP A 67 3.60 4.84 0.75
N VAL A 68 4.57 5.48 1.43
CA VAL A 68 5.98 5.45 1.00
C VAL A 68 6.54 4.03 0.98
N LYS A 69 6.21 3.20 1.98
CA LYS A 69 6.65 1.79 2.01
C LYS A 69 6.01 0.99 0.87
N LEU A 70 4.73 1.20 0.63
CA LEU A 70 4.00 0.50 -0.44
C LEU A 70 4.55 0.91 -1.82
N ALA A 71 4.74 2.19 -2.06
CA ALA A 71 5.35 2.71 -3.28
C ALA A 71 6.78 2.18 -3.49
N GLN A 72 7.57 2.04 -2.43
CA GLN A 72 8.92 1.45 -2.53
C GLN A 72 8.88 -0.03 -2.94
N VAL A 73 7.93 -0.80 -2.41
CA VAL A 73 7.76 -2.21 -2.78
C VAL A 73 7.27 -2.33 -4.22
N GLU A 74 6.30 -1.51 -4.63
CA GLU A 74 5.80 -1.48 -6.00
C GLU A 74 6.87 -1.06 -7.01
N ALA A 75 7.67 -0.05 -6.70
CA ALA A 75 8.79 0.37 -7.55
C ALA A 75 9.78 -0.78 -7.77
N ARG A 76 10.18 -1.49 -6.71
CA ARG A 76 11.08 -2.66 -6.83
C ARG A 76 10.46 -3.79 -7.65
N ARG A 77 9.15 -4.01 -7.51
CA ARG A 77 8.42 -5.02 -8.29
C ARG A 77 8.41 -4.65 -9.77
N GLU A 78 8.17 -3.38 -10.09
CA GLU A 78 8.12 -2.90 -11.47
C GLU A 78 9.50 -2.90 -12.12
N GLU A 79 10.55 -2.50 -11.39
CA GLU A 79 11.94 -2.62 -11.84
C GLU A 79 12.31 -4.08 -12.16
N ALA A 80 11.91 -5.03 -11.32
CA ALA A 80 12.17 -6.44 -11.54
C ALA A 80 11.47 -6.97 -12.82
N LYS A 81 10.21 -6.57 -13.05
CA LYS A 81 9.49 -6.91 -14.29
C LYS A 81 10.14 -6.28 -15.51
N CYS A 82 10.44 -4.98 -15.47
CA CYS A 82 11.09 -4.27 -16.56
C CYS A 82 12.43 -4.91 -16.94
N LYS A 83 13.20 -5.35 -15.94
CA LYS A 83 14.46 -6.05 -16.16
C LYS A 83 14.26 -7.40 -16.84
N ALA A 84 13.32 -8.22 -16.35
CA ALA A 84 13.01 -9.52 -16.95
C ALA A 84 12.53 -9.38 -18.41
N ASP A 85 11.65 -8.42 -18.69
CA ASP A 85 11.15 -8.14 -20.04
C ASP A 85 12.27 -7.71 -21.00
N LEU A 86 13.22 -6.91 -20.52
CA LEU A 86 14.36 -6.46 -21.31
C LEU A 86 15.31 -7.64 -21.60
N GLU A 87 15.59 -8.49 -20.62
CA GLU A 87 16.39 -9.71 -20.80
C GLU A 87 15.73 -10.67 -21.80
N GLU A 88 14.42 -10.89 -21.71
CA GLU A 88 13.66 -11.71 -22.66
C GLU A 88 13.74 -11.12 -24.08
N ARG A 89 13.55 -9.80 -24.23
CA ARG A 89 13.70 -9.12 -25.52
C ARG A 89 15.12 -9.25 -26.08
N MET A 90 16.14 -9.13 -25.24
CA MET A 90 17.53 -9.33 -25.65
C MET A 90 17.79 -10.76 -26.14
N ILE A 91 17.25 -11.77 -25.43
CA ILE A 91 17.35 -13.17 -25.85
C ILE A 91 16.68 -13.36 -27.21
N LYS A 92 15.44 -12.90 -27.37
CA LYS A 92 14.71 -12.99 -28.66
C LYS A 92 15.46 -12.32 -29.81
N VAL A 93 16.09 -11.16 -29.57
CA VAL A 93 16.90 -10.48 -30.59
C VAL A 93 18.14 -11.30 -30.95
N LYS A 94 18.84 -11.87 -29.96
CA LYS A 94 20.01 -12.72 -30.20
C LYS A 94 19.63 -14.00 -30.95
N GLU A 95 18.52 -14.62 -30.54
CA GLU A 95 17.93 -15.77 -31.23
C GLU A 95 17.58 -15.42 -32.67
N ALA A 96 16.82 -14.37 -32.92
CA ALA A 96 16.45 -13.95 -34.28
C ALA A 96 17.68 -13.66 -35.15
N LYS A 97 18.73 -13.07 -34.57
CA LYS A 97 20.00 -12.83 -35.26
C LYS A 97 20.69 -14.14 -35.62
N ALA A 98 20.85 -15.06 -34.66
CA ALA A 98 21.45 -16.37 -34.88
C ALA A 98 20.65 -17.19 -35.92
N TRP A 99 19.32 -17.13 -35.88
CA TRP A 99 18.46 -17.77 -36.88
C TRP A 99 18.69 -17.19 -38.27
N LYS A 100 18.79 -15.86 -38.39
CA LYS A 100 19.05 -15.19 -39.66
C LYS A 100 20.42 -15.58 -40.22
N GLU A 101 21.45 -15.62 -39.39
CA GLU A 101 22.80 -16.07 -39.77
C GLU A 101 22.79 -17.53 -40.25
N LEU A 102 22.10 -18.42 -39.54
CA LEU A 102 21.94 -19.83 -39.92
C LEU A 102 21.23 -20.00 -41.28
N MET A 103 20.23 -19.17 -41.57
CA MET A 103 19.54 -19.18 -42.88
C MET A 103 20.42 -18.65 -44.02
N VAL A 104 21.34 -17.72 -43.72
CA VAL A 104 22.33 -17.23 -44.70
C VAL A 104 23.37 -18.31 -44.98
N GLU A 105 23.92 -18.94 -43.94
CA GLU A 105 24.87 -20.05 -44.03
C GLU A 105 24.30 -21.21 -44.87
N GLU A 106 23.04 -21.62 -44.60
CA GLU A 106 22.34 -22.64 -45.36
C GLU A 106 22.21 -22.25 -46.85
N LYS A 107 21.87 -20.99 -47.13
CA LYS A 107 21.74 -20.51 -48.50
C LYS A 107 23.09 -20.52 -49.23
N GLU A 108 24.16 -20.05 -48.60
CA GLU A 108 25.51 -20.07 -49.16
C GLU A 108 25.96 -21.49 -49.49
N HIS A 109 25.75 -22.42 -48.56
CA HIS A 109 26.10 -23.83 -48.72
C HIS A 109 25.27 -24.54 -49.80
N MET A 110 23.99 -24.16 -49.98
CA MET A 110 23.13 -24.68 -51.04
C MET A 110 23.40 -24.09 -52.44
N MET A 111 24.10 -22.95 -52.54
CA MET A 111 24.47 -22.34 -53.82
C MET A 111 25.69 -23.01 -54.47
N MET A 112 26.37 -23.93 -53.78
CA MET A 112 27.49 -24.67 -54.33
C MET A 112 27.01 -25.73 -55.35
N SER A 113 27.56 -25.68 -56.57
CA SER A 113 27.24 -26.63 -57.65
C SER A 113 27.77 -28.02 -57.31
N LYS A 114 26.87 -28.99 -57.11
CA LYS A 114 27.24 -30.40 -56.83
C LYS A 114 27.96 -31.09 -57.99
N LYS A 115 27.83 -30.57 -59.21
CA LYS A 115 28.38 -31.21 -60.42
C LYS A 115 29.89 -31.09 -60.51
N ASP A 116 30.44 -30.12 -59.80
CA ASP A 116 31.86 -29.78 -59.81
C ASP A 116 32.56 -30.23 -58.51
N MET A 117 31.83 -30.91 -57.61
CA MET A 117 32.36 -31.42 -56.35
C MET A 117 32.98 -32.81 -56.51
N ASP A 118 34.12 -33.01 -55.88
CA ASP A 118 34.70 -34.34 -55.69
C ASP A 118 34.01 -35.14 -54.57
N GLU A 119 34.41 -36.40 -54.37
CA GLU A 119 33.79 -37.33 -53.42
C GLU A 119 33.87 -36.82 -51.96
N ASP A 120 35.02 -36.23 -51.58
CA ASP A 120 35.25 -35.69 -50.25
C ASP A 120 34.43 -34.41 -50.02
N GLN A 121 34.35 -33.54 -51.03
CA GLN A 121 33.50 -32.35 -51.03
C GLN A 121 32.01 -32.70 -50.96
N LEU A 122 31.58 -33.77 -51.63
CA LEU A 122 30.20 -34.28 -51.56
C LEU A 122 29.87 -34.82 -50.17
N MET A 123 30.82 -35.49 -49.51
CA MET A 123 30.67 -35.98 -48.14
C MET A 123 30.58 -34.82 -47.15
N TRP A 124 31.51 -33.88 -47.21
CA TRP A 124 31.49 -32.65 -46.40
C TRP A 124 30.18 -31.87 -46.61
N TRP A 125 29.70 -31.75 -47.86
CA TRP A 125 28.44 -31.08 -48.17
C TRP A 125 27.23 -31.77 -47.51
N LYS A 126 27.20 -33.12 -47.47
CA LYS A 126 26.13 -33.85 -46.78
C LYS A 126 26.19 -33.63 -45.27
N GLU A 127 27.38 -33.70 -44.69
CA GLU A 127 27.60 -33.48 -43.25
C GLU A 127 27.21 -32.07 -42.83
N CYS A 128 27.64 -31.03 -43.57
CA CYS A 128 27.23 -29.65 -43.31
C CYS A 128 25.72 -29.44 -43.45
N LYS A 129 25.07 -30.09 -44.42
CA LYS A 129 23.61 -30.00 -44.56
C LYS A 129 22.88 -30.62 -43.37
N ASP A 130 23.33 -31.78 -42.92
CA ASP A 130 22.73 -32.49 -41.79
C ASP A 130 22.98 -31.74 -40.46
N ASP A 131 24.18 -31.18 -40.27
CA ASP A 131 24.52 -30.29 -39.14
C ASP A 131 23.64 -29.03 -39.10
N ILE A 132 23.45 -28.35 -40.24
CA ILE A 132 22.53 -27.19 -40.32
C ILE A 132 21.10 -27.60 -39.97
N ALA A 133 20.63 -28.76 -40.45
CA ALA A 133 19.29 -29.26 -40.14
C ALA A 133 19.13 -29.57 -38.64
N GLU A 134 20.17 -30.12 -38.00
CA GLU A 134 20.22 -30.39 -36.57
C GLU A 134 20.24 -29.09 -35.75
N ARG A 135 21.11 -28.13 -36.08
CA ARG A 135 21.12 -26.79 -35.45
C ARG A 135 19.77 -26.10 -35.55
N LYS A 136 19.08 -26.20 -36.70
CA LYS A 136 17.72 -25.67 -36.88
C LYS A 136 16.69 -26.39 -36.01
N ARG A 137 16.83 -27.71 -35.80
CA ARG A 137 15.97 -28.51 -34.90
C ARG A 137 16.14 -28.06 -33.46
N ILE A 138 17.38 -27.94 -32.99
CA ILE A 138 17.72 -27.52 -31.62
C ILE A 138 17.21 -26.10 -31.37
N PHE A 139 17.47 -25.17 -32.30
CA PHE A 139 17.03 -23.78 -32.18
C PHE A 139 15.51 -23.65 -32.02
N ARG A 140 14.72 -24.40 -32.80
CA ARG A 140 13.25 -24.45 -32.66
C ARG A 140 12.79 -25.09 -31.35
N GLY A 141 13.48 -26.12 -30.88
CA GLY A 141 13.18 -26.78 -29.60
C GLY A 141 13.47 -25.87 -28.39
N ALA A 142 14.62 -25.19 -28.41
CA ALA A 142 15.05 -24.25 -27.36
C ALA A 142 14.18 -23.00 -27.27
N SER A 143 13.62 -22.53 -28.39
CA SER A 143 12.66 -21.42 -28.38
C SER A 143 11.33 -21.76 -27.65
N SER A 144 11.04 -23.05 -27.43
CA SER A 144 9.83 -23.48 -26.70
C SER A 144 9.99 -23.51 -25.18
N THR A 145 11.22 -23.59 -24.64
CA THR A 145 11.44 -23.73 -23.19
C THR A 145 11.30 -22.42 -22.41
N PHE A 146 11.21 -21.27 -23.09
CA PHE A 146 10.88 -19.99 -22.47
C PHE A 146 9.37 -19.66 -22.49
N ARG A 147 8.54 -20.51 -23.11
CA ARG A 147 7.09 -20.33 -23.17
C ARG A 147 6.42 -20.86 -21.88
N GLY A 148 6.77 -20.28 -20.75
CA GLY A 148 5.92 -20.19 -19.55
C GLY A 148 5.35 -21.49 -18.96
N ASP A 149 6.20 -22.38 -18.47
CA ASP A 149 5.83 -23.24 -17.33
C ASP A 149 6.33 -22.57 -16.05
N THR A 150 5.57 -21.58 -15.58
CA THR A 150 5.63 -21.19 -14.17
C THR A 150 4.64 -22.08 -13.43
N PRO A 151 5.06 -23.04 -12.58
CA PRO A 151 4.14 -23.63 -11.63
C PRO A 151 3.90 -22.57 -10.54
N MET A 152 2.95 -21.67 -10.77
CA MET A 152 2.24 -21.02 -9.67
C MET A 152 1.33 -22.08 -9.05
N SER A 153 1.92 -23.03 -8.32
CA SER A 153 1.20 -24.05 -7.57
C SER A 153 1.46 -23.81 -6.08
N GLY A 154 0.51 -23.09 -5.46
CA GLY A 154 0.11 -23.23 -4.08
C GLY A 154 1.17 -22.95 -3.02
N GLY A 155 1.19 -21.71 -2.51
CA GLY A 155 1.64 -21.48 -1.15
C GLY A 155 0.80 -22.35 -0.22
N GLY A 156 1.42 -23.38 0.37
CA GLY A 156 0.81 -24.21 1.39
C GLY A 156 0.56 -23.34 2.61
N ASP A 157 -0.69 -22.95 2.79
CA ASP A 157 -1.15 -22.33 4.02
C ASP A 157 -1.32 -23.46 5.04
N GLY A 158 -0.35 -23.56 5.95
CA GLY A 158 -0.51 -24.33 7.17
C GLY A 158 -1.45 -23.58 8.11
N GLY A 159 -2.52 -24.22 8.56
CA GLY A 159 -3.50 -23.55 9.41
C GLY A 159 -4.54 -24.49 10.00
N VAL A 160 -4.11 -25.26 11.00
CA VAL A 160 -4.84 -25.69 12.21
C VAL A 160 -6.38 -25.67 12.17
N GLU A 161 -6.99 -26.84 12.29
CA GLU A 161 -8.27 -26.98 13.00
C GLU A 161 -8.21 -28.20 13.92
N ASP A 162 -7.89 -27.92 15.18
CA ASP A 162 -8.30 -28.70 16.33
C ASP A 162 -9.79 -28.38 16.59
N SER A 163 -10.64 -29.40 16.48
CA SER A 163 -12.00 -29.40 17.07
C SER A 163 -12.47 -30.85 17.21
N THR A 164 -12.14 -31.42 18.36
CA THR A 164 -13.06 -32.12 19.27
C THR A 164 -14.43 -32.63 18.74
N THR A 165 -14.62 -33.94 18.99
CA THR A 165 -15.89 -34.61 19.38
C THR A 165 -16.89 -35.00 18.27
N GLY A 166 -17.20 -36.30 18.18
CA GLY A 166 -18.45 -36.78 17.59
C GLY A 166 -18.47 -38.24 17.14
N ASP A 167 -18.70 -39.13 18.10
CA ASP A 167 -19.50 -40.37 18.11
C ASP A 167 -20.11 -40.99 16.81
N ASN A 168 -20.24 -42.33 16.87
CA ASN A 168 -21.10 -43.28 16.12
C ASN A 168 -20.72 -43.82 14.73
N GLY A 169 -20.30 -45.10 14.73
CA GLY A 169 -21.18 -46.22 14.35
C GLY A 169 -21.24 -46.66 12.88
N GLY A 170 -21.00 -47.96 12.64
CA GLY A 170 -21.63 -48.65 11.51
C GLY A 170 -20.81 -49.74 10.81
N ALA A 171 -21.23 -51.00 11.07
CA ALA A 171 -21.08 -52.25 10.31
C ALA A 171 -19.70 -52.91 10.20
#